data_AF-A0A7K8U5J4-F1
#
_entry.id   AF-A0A7K8U5J4-F1
#
_cell.length_a   1.000
_cell.length_b   1.000
_cell.length_c   1.000
_cell.angle_alpha   90.00
_cell.angle_beta   90.00
_cell.angle_gamma   90.00
#
_symmetry.space_group_name_H-M   'P 1'
#
loop_
_entity.id
_entity.type
_entity.pdbx_description
1 polymer ?
#
loop_
_entity_poly.entity_id
_entity_poly.type
_entity_poly.pdbx_seq_one_letter_code
_entity_poly.pdbx_strand_id
1 'polypeptide(L)'
;HRWQHTPETHLSEFNLTEIEAMLGCYTKVLFVRDPFHRLISMFMQSMDSSPSFSSFVQDILDSGQYNASVSWKPLVSLCWPCLIQYDYVVMFVFLSQELGHLLWRAGLPVDSLLPKFTDAQVQWTYSWLSQQMFSELSLQQKKQLSHFYRWDLAAFPFSSSFLSD
;
A
#
# COMPACT_ATOMS: atom_id res chain seq x y z
N HIS A 1 -28.89 -3.46 21.91
CA HIS A 1 -27.79 -4.33 22.38
C HIS A 1 -26.53 -3.49 22.54
N ARG A 2 -26.01 -3.40 23.76
CA ARG A 2 -24.85 -2.57 24.13
C ARG A 2 -23.60 -3.42 23.92
N TRP A 3 -22.83 -3.14 22.88
CA TRP A 3 -21.53 -3.79 22.66
C TRP A 3 -20.61 -3.39 23.82
N GLN A 4 -20.28 -4.34 24.69
CA GLN A 4 -19.21 -4.16 25.66
C GLN A 4 -17.89 -4.24 24.88
N HIS A 5 -17.15 -3.14 24.82
CA HIS A 5 -15.80 -3.13 24.27
C HIS A 5 -14.92 -4.03 25.14
N THR A 6 -14.53 -5.20 24.62
CA THR A 6 -13.40 -5.95 25.17
C THR A 6 -12.13 -5.11 25.00
N PRO A 7 -11.22 -5.08 25.99
CA PRO A 7 -9.94 -4.40 25.83
C PRO A 7 -9.19 -5.01 24.64
N GLU A 8 -8.74 -4.18 23.72
CA GLU A 8 -7.89 -4.61 22.60
C GLU A 8 -6.52 -4.98 23.17
N THR A 9 -6.24 -6.27 23.34
CA THR A 9 -4.91 -6.76 23.72
C THR A 9 -3.99 -6.72 22.51
N HIS A 10 -2.88 -5.97 22.60
CA HIS A 10 -1.91 -5.91 21.50
C HIS A 10 -1.07 -7.18 21.43
N LEU A 11 -0.69 -7.59 20.21
CA LEU A 11 0.16 -8.77 19.99
C LEU A 11 1.50 -8.69 20.76
N SER A 12 2.00 -7.47 21.00
CA SER A 12 3.22 -7.19 21.76
C SER A 12 3.13 -7.53 23.25
N GLU A 13 1.94 -7.82 23.77
CA GLU A 13 1.73 -8.18 25.18
C GLU A 13 1.98 -9.68 25.43
N PHE A 14 2.14 -10.48 24.38
CA PHE A 14 2.35 -11.92 24.43
C PHE A 14 3.83 -12.29 24.27
N ASN A 15 4.20 -13.49 24.72
CA ASN A 15 5.55 -14.00 24.46
C ASN A 15 5.70 -14.50 23.01
N LEU A 16 6.95 -14.67 22.54
CA LEU A 16 7.22 -15.05 21.15
C LEU A 16 6.53 -16.36 20.74
N THR A 17 6.49 -17.37 21.61
CA THR A 17 5.84 -18.65 21.31
C THR A 17 4.33 -18.51 21.17
N GLU A 18 3.69 -17.70 22.01
CA GLU A 18 2.26 -17.38 21.91
C GLU A 18 1.95 -16.59 20.63
N ILE A 19 2.79 -15.61 20.31
CA ILE A 19 2.68 -14.83 19.07
C ILE A 19 2.78 -15.75 17.86
N GLU A 20 3.78 -16.63 17.81
CA GLU A 20 3.97 -17.60 16.73
C GLU A 20 2.78 -18.56 16.61
N ALA A 21 2.26 -19.06 17.73
CA ALA A 21 1.09 -19.94 17.74
C ALA A 21 -0.18 -19.22 17.25
N MET A 22 -0.40 -17.98 17.70
CA MET A 22 -1.54 -17.16 17.25
C MET A 22 -1.44 -16.84 15.76
N LEU A 23 -0.26 -16.36 15.31
CA LEU A 23 -0.02 -16.05 13.91
C LEU A 23 -0.09 -17.32 13.04
N GLY A 24 0.29 -18.49 13.56
CA GLY A 24 0.18 -19.77 12.86
C GLY A 24 -1.24 -20.14 12.44
N CYS A 25 -2.25 -19.68 13.19
CA CYS A 25 -3.65 -19.99 12.93
C CYS A 25 -4.38 -18.93 12.08
N TYR A 26 -3.78 -17.77 11.84
CA TYR A 26 -4.40 -16.68 11.08
C TYR A 26 -4.09 -16.75 9.59
N THR A 27 -5.11 -16.46 8.77
CA THR A 27 -4.94 -16.10 7.36
C THR A 27 -4.31 -14.71 7.27
N LYS A 28 -3.07 -14.63 6.77
CA LYS A 28 -2.30 -13.40 6.61
C LYS A 28 -2.45 -12.89 5.18
N VAL A 29 -3.04 -11.71 5.05
CA VAL A 29 -3.24 -11.03 3.76
C VAL A 29 -2.39 -9.77 3.73
N LEU A 30 -1.57 -9.63 2.69
CA LEU A 30 -0.81 -8.42 2.41
C LEU A 30 -1.46 -7.67 1.24
N PHE A 31 -1.92 -6.45 1.48
CA PHE A 31 -2.37 -5.57 0.41
C PHE A 31 -1.21 -4.71 -0.07
N VAL A 32 -0.90 -4.79 -1.37
CA VAL A 32 0.15 -4.01 -2.01
C VAL A 32 -0.44 -3.03 -3.01
N ARG A 33 0.16 -1.85 -3.09
CA ARG A 33 -0.22 -0.81 -4.03
C ARG A 33 1.04 -0.16 -4.57
N ASP A 34 1.01 0.16 -5.86
CA ASP A 34 2.07 0.88 -6.54
C ASP A 34 2.53 2.10 -5.70
N PRO A 35 3.84 2.24 -5.45
CA PRO A 35 4.37 3.31 -4.61
C PRO A 35 4.03 4.71 -5.11
N PHE A 36 4.00 4.93 -6.43
CA PHE A 36 3.65 6.22 -7.01
C PHE A 36 2.17 6.56 -6.78
N HIS A 37 1.28 5.58 -6.94
CA HIS A 37 -0.14 5.76 -6.59
C HIS A 37 -0.35 6.05 -5.10
N ARG A 38 0.47 5.46 -4.21
CA ARG A 38 0.44 5.79 -2.77
C ARG A 38 0.86 7.23 -2.51
N LEU A 39 1.92 7.69 -3.17
CA LEU A 39 2.38 9.09 -3.07
C LEU A 39 1.31 10.08 -3.53
N ILE A 40 0.67 9.84 -4.67
CA ILE A 40 -0.41 10.68 -5.17
C ILE A 40 -1.58 10.70 -4.18
N SER A 41 -2.00 9.52 -3.70
CA SER A 41 -3.10 9.42 -2.74
C SER A 41 -2.82 10.21 -1.46
N MET A 42 -1.58 10.23 -0.99
CA MET A 42 -1.19 11.00 0.18
C MET A 42 -1.14 12.49 -0.11
N PHE A 43 -0.51 12.90 -1.20
CA PHE A 43 -0.48 14.30 -1.62
C PHE A 43 -1.90 14.86 -1.72
N MET A 44 -2.84 14.08 -2.26
CA MET A 44 -4.26 14.45 -2.32
C MET A 44 -4.91 14.62 -0.93
N GLN A 45 -4.47 13.88 0.08
CA GLN A 45 -4.97 13.99 1.46
C GLN A 45 -4.31 15.13 2.23
N SER A 46 -3.08 15.50 1.87
CA SER A 46 -2.30 16.55 2.52
C SER A 46 -2.07 17.76 1.61
N MET A 47 -2.98 18.04 0.66
CA MET A 47 -2.77 19.12 -0.33
C MET A 47 -2.57 20.49 0.32
N ASP A 48 -3.08 20.68 1.53
CA ASP A 48 -2.93 21.94 2.28
C ASP A 48 -1.49 22.15 2.80
N SER A 49 -0.63 21.13 2.79
CA SER A 49 0.73 21.21 3.35
C SER A 49 1.84 21.45 2.33
N SER A 50 1.60 21.21 1.04
CA SER A 50 2.64 21.28 0.00
C SER A 50 2.11 21.97 -1.26
N PRO A 51 2.81 22.99 -1.80
CA PRO A 51 2.30 23.82 -2.89
C PRO A 51 2.30 23.14 -4.27
N SER A 52 3.04 22.04 -4.43
CA SER A 52 3.10 21.25 -5.66
C SER A 52 3.48 19.80 -5.35
N PHE A 53 3.24 18.89 -6.29
CA PHE A 53 3.65 17.49 -6.11
C PHE A 53 5.18 17.36 -6.09
N SER A 54 5.87 18.19 -6.87
CA SER A 54 7.34 18.25 -6.87
C SER A 54 7.90 18.65 -5.49
N SER A 55 7.31 19.66 -4.84
CA SER A 55 7.72 20.08 -3.49
C SER A 55 7.46 18.96 -2.47
N PHE A 56 6.29 18.33 -2.53
CA PHE A 56 5.97 17.19 -1.67
C PHE A 56 6.95 16.01 -1.83
N VAL A 57 7.33 15.69 -3.07
CA VAL A 57 8.35 14.66 -3.34
C VAL A 57 9.70 15.06 -2.76
N GLN A 58 10.08 16.34 -2.86
CA GLN A 58 11.32 16.81 -2.28
C GLN A 58 11.34 16.64 -0.75
N ASP A 59 10.24 16.98 -0.07
CA ASP A 59 10.11 16.79 1.39
C ASP A 59 10.31 15.33 1.81
N ILE A 60 9.78 14.39 1.03
CA ILE A 60 9.97 12.94 1.26
C ILE A 60 11.43 12.53 1.07
N LEU A 61 12.06 12.99 -0.01
CA LEU A 61 13.45 12.67 -0.32
C LEU A 61 14.41 13.26 0.72
N ASP A 62 14.15 14.47 1.20
CA ASP A 62 14.95 15.17 2.20
C ASP A 62 14.79 14.55 3.60
N SER A 63 13.57 14.10 3.95
CA SER A 63 13.32 13.35 5.19
C SER A 63 14.07 12.02 5.22
N GLY A 64 14.28 11.41 4.05
CA GLY A 64 14.94 10.12 3.89
C GLY A 64 14.19 8.96 4.55
N GLN A 65 14.76 7.75 4.49
CA GLN A 65 14.13 6.54 5.03
C GLN A 65 14.01 6.52 6.57
N TYR A 66 14.95 7.17 7.27
CA TYR A 66 15.06 7.11 8.73
C TYR A 66 14.02 7.99 9.44
N ASN A 67 13.71 9.16 8.88
CA ASN A 67 12.68 10.06 9.42
C ASN A 67 11.36 9.97 8.65
N ALA A 68 11.22 8.98 7.75
CA ALA A 68 9.98 8.78 7.03
C ALA A 68 8.85 8.42 8.00
N SER A 69 7.73 9.14 7.92
CA SER A 69 6.50 8.69 8.55
C SER A 69 6.07 7.36 7.92
N VAL A 70 5.28 6.56 8.64
CA VAL A 70 4.75 5.27 8.13
C VAL A 70 4.09 5.45 6.76
N SER A 71 3.54 6.62 6.49
CA SER A 71 2.74 6.94 5.30
C SER A 71 3.51 6.82 3.96
N TRP A 72 4.81 7.11 3.92
CA TRP A 72 5.61 7.04 2.67
C TRP A 72 6.75 6.03 2.71
N LYS A 73 6.84 5.20 3.76
CA LYS A 73 7.85 4.13 3.80
C LYS A 73 7.61 3.10 2.69
N PRO A 74 8.68 2.51 2.13
CA PRO A 74 8.56 1.35 1.27
C PRO A 74 7.79 0.21 1.97
N LEU A 75 6.87 -0.44 1.26
CA LEU A 75 6.06 -1.55 1.78
C LEU A 75 6.94 -2.68 2.32
N VAL A 76 8.05 -2.99 1.64
CA VAL A 76 8.96 -4.04 2.10
C VAL A 76 9.54 -3.76 3.49
N SER A 77 9.66 -2.50 3.88
CA SER A 77 10.19 -2.09 5.20
C SER A 77 9.14 -2.14 6.30
N LEU A 78 7.86 -2.11 5.94
CA LEU A 78 6.74 -2.17 6.87
C LEU A 78 6.26 -3.61 7.05
N CYS A 79 6.17 -4.36 5.96
CA CYS A 79 5.51 -5.66 5.91
C CYS A 79 6.48 -6.84 5.89
N TRP A 80 7.78 -6.60 5.66
CA TRP A 80 8.81 -7.66 5.69
C TRP A 80 8.39 -8.93 4.92
N PRO A 81 8.01 -8.83 3.62
CA PRO A 81 7.43 -9.93 2.86
C PRO A 81 8.37 -11.13 2.67
N CYS A 82 9.67 -10.94 2.88
CA CYS A 82 10.66 -12.02 2.86
C CYS A 82 10.74 -12.80 4.19
N LEU A 83 10.21 -12.24 5.28
CA LEU A 83 10.25 -12.84 6.63
C LEU A 83 8.89 -13.42 7.03
N ILE A 84 7.80 -12.75 6.65
CA ILE A 84 6.44 -13.17 6.99
C ILE A 84 5.86 -14.01 5.85
N GLN A 85 5.39 -15.22 6.18
CA GLN A 85 4.71 -16.08 5.23
C GLN A 85 3.25 -15.66 5.09
N TYR A 86 2.97 -14.82 4.10
CA TYR A 86 1.62 -14.41 3.74
C TYR A 86 0.90 -15.51 2.95
N ASP A 87 -0.37 -15.74 3.29
CA ASP A 87 -1.24 -16.65 2.55
C ASP A 87 -1.69 -16.03 1.22
N TYR A 88 -1.87 -14.70 1.22
CA TYR A 88 -2.29 -13.93 0.04
C TYR A 88 -1.54 -12.60 -0.05
N VAL A 89 -1.06 -12.26 -1.24
CA VAL A 89 -0.57 -10.92 -1.58
C VAL A 89 -1.51 -10.35 -2.65
N VAL A 90 -2.24 -9.30 -2.30
CA VAL A 90 -3.34 -8.73 -3.09
C VAL A 90 -2.95 -7.36 -3.62
N MET A 91 -3.05 -7.15 -4.94
CA MET A 91 -2.72 -5.87 -5.56
C MET A 91 -3.96 -4.95 -5.66
N PHE A 92 -3.90 -3.76 -5.06
CA PHE A 92 -5.02 -2.82 -4.90
C PHE A 92 -5.52 -2.16 -6.20
N VAL A 93 -5.07 -2.58 -7.39
CA VAL A 93 -5.49 -1.97 -8.67
C VAL A 93 -6.85 -2.49 -9.13
N PHE A 94 -7.22 -3.73 -8.79
CA PHE A 94 -8.46 -4.39 -9.22
C PHE A 94 -9.28 -4.87 -8.01
N LEU A 95 -9.85 -3.92 -7.28
CA LEU A 95 -10.56 -4.18 -6.04
C LEU A 95 -11.71 -5.19 -6.21
N SER A 96 -12.46 -5.16 -7.32
CA SER A 96 -13.56 -6.12 -7.52
C SER A 96 -13.08 -7.56 -7.73
N GLN A 97 -12.13 -7.76 -8.65
CA GLN A 97 -11.66 -9.09 -9.03
C GLN A 97 -10.81 -9.73 -7.93
N GLU A 98 -9.89 -8.95 -7.36
CA GLU A 98 -8.96 -9.43 -6.34
C GLU A 98 -9.66 -9.69 -5.00
N LEU A 99 -10.55 -8.78 -4.57
CA LEU A 99 -11.34 -8.99 -3.36
C LEU A 99 -12.34 -10.13 -3.55
N GLY A 100 -12.94 -10.26 -4.74
CA GLY A 100 -13.83 -11.38 -5.04
C GLY A 100 -13.14 -12.73 -4.93
N HIS A 101 -11.94 -12.85 -5.48
CA HIS A 101 -11.13 -14.05 -5.37
C HIS A 101 -10.68 -14.33 -3.92
N LEU A 102 -10.30 -13.29 -3.16
CA LEU A 102 -9.96 -13.42 -1.74
C LEU A 102 -11.17 -13.94 -0.93
N LEU A 103 -12.35 -13.34 -1.11
CA LEU A 103 -13.58 -13.74 -0.44
C LEU A 103 -13.96 -15.18 -0.77
N TRP A 104 -13.86 -15.57 -2.05
CA TRP A 104 -14.11 -16.94 -2.48
C TRP A 104 -13.17 -17.94 -1.79
N ARG A 105 -11.87 -17.65 -1.76
CA ARG A 105 -10.89 -18.52 -1.07
C ARG A 105 -11.05 -18.54 0.45
N ALA A 106 -11.58 -17.47 1.04
CA ALA A 106 -11.93 -17.41 2.45
C ALA A 106 -13.23 -18.16 2.79
N GLY A 107 -13.91 -18.76 1.80
CA GLY A 107 -15.21 -19.42 2.00
C GLY A 107 -16.36 -18.45 2.26
N LEU A 108 -16.19 -17.17 1.89
CA LEU A 108 -17.18 -16.12 2.08
C LEU A 108 -18.04 -15.93 0.81
N PRO A 109 -19.32 -15.56 0.96
CA PRO A 109 -20.21 -15.36 -0.18
C PRO A 109 -19.80 -14.12 -0.97
N VAL A 110 -19.39 -14.32 -2.23
CA VAL A 110 -18.87 -13.26 -3.11
C VAL A 110 -19.96 -12.28 -3.54
N ASP A 111 -21.15 -12.79 -3.88
CA ASP A 111 -22.22 -12.00 -4.51
C ASP A 111 -22.90 -11.01 -3.56
N SER A 112 -22.86 -11.25 -2.25
CA SER A 112 -23.52 -10.40 -1.23
C SER A 112 -22.57 -9.45 -0.51
N LEU A 113 -21.26 -9.68 -0.57
CA LEU A 113 -20.25 -8.93 0.19
C LEU A 113 -19.42 -7.97 -0.66
N LEU A 114 -19.39 -8.15 -1.99
CA LEU A 114 -18.68 -7.22 -2.85
C LEU A 114 -19.47 -5.92 -3.03
N PRO A 115 -18.94 -4.76 -2.62
CA PRO A 115 -19.54 -3.49 -3.00
C PRO A 115 -19.40 -3.28 -4.52
N LYS A 116 -20.24 -2.42 -5.09
CA LYS A 116 -20.09 -2.01 -6.48
C LYS A 116 -18.84 -1.14 -6.63
N PHE A 117 -17.81 -1.70 -7.23
CA PHE A 117 -16.58 -0.95 -7.52
C PHE A 117 -16.68 -0.28 -8.90
N THR A 118 -16.11 0.91 -9.03
CA THR A 118 -15.97 1.65 -10.29
C THR A 118 -14.53 1.56 -10.81
N ASP A 119 -13.98 0.34 -10.87
CA ASP A 119 -12.57 0.07 -11.15
C ASP A 119 -12.07 0.76 -12.44
N ALA A 120 -12.88 0.78 -13.50
CA ALA A 120 -12.52 1.43 -14.76
C ALA A 120 -12.40 2.96 -14.66
N GLN A 121 -13.28 3.62 -13.90
CA GLN A 121 -13.19 5.06 -13.67
C GLN A 121 -11.98 5.39 -12.80
N VAL A 122 -11.77 4.62 -11.74
CA VAL A 122 -10.60 4.77 -10.85
C VAL A 122 -9.30 4.60 -11.66
N GLN A 123 -9.19 3.55 -12.47
CA GLN A 123 -8.01 3.30 -13.29
C GLN A 123 -7.73 4.43 -14.28
N TRP A 124 -8.76 4.96 -14.95
CA TRP A 124 -8.60 6.05 -15.91
C TRP A 124 -8.18 7.37 -15.22
N THR A 125 -8.82 7.71 -14.09
CA THR A 125 -8.46 8.89 -13.28
C THR A 125 -7.03 8.81 -12.77
N TYR A 126 -6.61 7.66 -12.25
CA TYR A 126 -5.23 7.48 -11.78
C TYR A 126 -4.21 7.50 -12.92
N SER A 127 -4.55 7.02 -14.12
CA SER A 127 -3.64 7.08 -15.27
C SER A 127 -3.32 8.52 -15.66
N TRP A 128 -4.33 9.36 -15.91
CA TRP A 128 -4.12 10.76 -16.27
C TRP A 128 -3.44 11.55 -15.14
N LEU A 129 -3.90 11.36 -13.90
CA LEU A 129 -3.34 12.07 -12.75
C LEU A 129 -1.87 11.70 -12.53
N SER A 130 -1.51 10.42 -12.68
CA SER A 130 -0.13 9.96 -12.56
C SER A 130 0.77 10.59 -13.62
N GLN A 131 0.31 10.72 -14.87
CA GLN A 131 1.06 11.42 -15.90
C GLN A 131 1.31 12.89 -15.54
N GLN A 132 0.27 13.59 -15.06
CA GLN A 132 0.39 14.99 -14.64
C GLN A 132 1.40 15.14 -13.49
N MET A 133 1.23 14.38 -12.41
CA MET A 133 2.11 14.44 -11.24
C MET A 133 3.55 14.04 -11.59
N PHE A 134 3.74 13.02 -12.42
CA PHE A 134 5.07 12.60 -12.86
C PHE A 134 5.74 13.63 -13.79
N SER A 135 4.96 14.40 -14.54
CA SER A 135 5.49 15.47 -15.39
C SER A 135 6.06 16.65 -14.60
N GLU A 136 5.57 16.90 -13.38
CA GLU A 136 6.09 17.95 -12.49
C GLU A 136 7.48 17.65 -11.93
N LEU A 137 7.91 16.38 -11.98
CA LEU A 137 9.15 15.94 -11.37
C LEU A 137 10.36 16.15 -12.30
N SER A 138 11.44 16.68 -11.73
CA SER A 138 12.74 16.72 -12.37
C SER A 138 13.29 15.31 -12.63
N LEU A 139 14.21 15.20 -13.60
CA LEU A 139 14.88 13.93 -13.88
C LEU A 139 15.62 13.36 -12.65
N GLN A 140 16.15 14.24 -11.81
CA GLN A 140 16.83 13.85 -10.57
C GLN A 140 15.84 13.27 -9.56
N GLN A 141 14.71 13.96 -9.32
CA GLN A 141 13.66 13.45 -8.42
C GLN A 141 13.12 12.10 -8.87
N LYS A 142 12.91 11.91 -10.18
CA LYS A 142 12.46 10.63 -10.75
C LYS A 142 13.43 9.49 -10.38
N LYS A 143 14.73 9.68 -10.66
CA LYS A 143 15.77 8.69 -10.33
C LYS A 143 15.86 8.43 -8.83
N GLN A 144 15.78 9.47 -8.01
CA GLN A 144 15.83 9.34 -6.55
C GLN A 144 14.61 8.58 -6.01
N LEU A 145 13.41 8.85 -6.53
CA LEU A 145 12.19 8.11 -6.16
C LEU A 145 12.25 6.63 -6.58
N SER A 146 12.67 6.34 -7.81
CA SER A 146 12.87 4.97 -8.27
C SER A 146 13.86 4.23 -7.36
N HIS A 147 14.96 4.89 -6.97
CA HIS A 147 15.91 4.31 -6.03
C HIS A 147 15.31 4.14 -4.62
N PHE A 148 14.55 5.11 -4.13
CA PHE A 148 13.93 5.09 -2.81
C PHE A 148 12.96 3.90 -2.65
N TYR A 149 12.19 3.59 -3.69
CA TYR A 149 11.21 2.48 -3.72
C TYR A 149 11.72 1.21 -4.41
N ARG A 150 13.01 1.11 -4.75
CA ARG A 150 13.58 0.00 -5.55
C ARG A 150 13.23 -1.40 -5.03
N TRP A 151 13.14 -1.57 -3.72
CA TRP A 151 12.84 -2.86 -3.12
C TRP A 151 11.36 -3.22 -3.20
N ASP A 152 10.46 -2.23 -3.17
CA ASP A 152 9.03 -2.46 -3.46
C ASP A 152 8.87 -2.91 -4.92
N LEU A 153 9.56 -2.23 -5.85
CA LEU A 153 9.54 -2.54 -7.28
C LEU A 153 10.14 -3.92 -7.59
N ALA A 154 11.12 -4.36 -6.81
CA ALA A 154 11.70 -5.69 -6.94
C ALA A 154 10.85 -6.80 -6.31
N ALA A 155 10.17 -6.50 -5.20
CA ALA A 155 9.38 -7.48 -4.46
C ALA A 155 7.99 -7.73 -5.05
N PHE A 156 7.42 -6.75 -5.75
CA PHE A 156 6.04 -6.82 -6.22
C PHE A 156 5.92 -6.47 -7.71
N PRO A 157 5.00 -7.11 -8.46
CA PRO A 157 4.89 -6.96 -9.90
C PRO A 157 4.12 -5.69 -10.31
N PHE A 158 4.70 -4.51 -10.09
CA PHE A 158 4.10 -3.23 -10.50
C PHE A 158 4.39 -2.91 -11.98
N SER A 159 3.81 -3.69 -12.89
CA SER A 159 4.10 -3.63 -14.34
C SER A 159 3.80 -2.29 -15.03
N SER A 160 2.99 -1.42 -14.42
CA SER A 160 2.62 -0.11 -14.96
C SER A 160 3.16 1.05 -14.13
N SER A 161 4.18 0.80 -13.28
CA SER A 161 4.71 1.83 -12.39
C SER A 161 5.50 2.89 -13.16
N PHE A 162 5.23 4.16 -12.88
CA PHE A 162 6.05 5.27 -13.37
C PHE A 162 7.47 5.30 -12.75
N LEU A 163 7.69 4.54 -11.68
CA LEU A 163 8.98 4.46 -10.99
C LEU A 163 9.83 3.26 -11.44
N SER A 164 9.29 2.37 -12.26
CA SER A 164 10.08 1.31 -12.90
C SER A 164 10.82 1.88 -14.10
N ASP A 165 12.12 1.58 -14.22
CA ASP A 165 12.97 1.99 -15.35
C ASP A 165 12.49 1.40 -16.69
#